data_AF-A0AAU6CI88-F1
#
_entry.id   AF-A0AAU6CI88-F1
#
_cell.length_a   1.000
_cell.length_b   1.000
_cell.length_c   1.000
_cell.angle_alpha   90.00
_cell.angle_beta   90.00
_cell.angle_gamma   90.00
#
_symmetry.space_group_name_H-M   'P 1'
#
loop_
_entity.id
_entity.type
_entity.pdbx_description
1 polymer ?
#
loop_
_entity_poly.entity_id
_entity_poly.type
_entity_poly.pdbx_seq_one_letter_code
_entity_poly.pdbx_strand_id
1 'polypeptide(L)'
;MDHRVDMPAEAPVDTVTYHQGWDGFPELSDREKVALYAVADICRQTLGMPCESQGTMGLTHGVSGDALCELLLFQGDYTELQRHLHTGTRQLTDRERAFGSLTSDVLHGVLNDTFAAHVSKALAIGATPADVRAVIRFSAQFGTTAAWHGLRAADRLLDGPAGLADPFVA
;
A
#
# COMPACT_ATOMS: atom_id res chain seq x y z
N MET A 1 -7.92 -23.69 -18.13
CA MET A 1 -7.99 -23.83 -16.67
C MET A 1 -8.77 -22.64 -16.15
N ASP A 2 -9.91 -22.88 -15.52
CA ASP A 2 -10.85 -21.84 -15.09
C ASP A 2 -10.31 -21.15 -13.83
N HIS A 3 -9.89 -19.89 -13.95
CA HIS A 3 -9.31 -19.11 -12.85
C HIS A 3 -10.36 -18.65 -11.81
N ARG A 4 -11.64 -18.98 -11.98
CA ARG A 4 -12.71 -18.57 -11.06
C ARG A 4 -12.82 -19.44 -9.80
N VAL A 5 -12.18 -20.61 -9.76
CA VAL A 5 -12.39 -21.59 -8.68
C VAL A 5 -11.67 -21.22 -7.36
N ASP A 6 -10.65 -20.34 -7.40
CA ASP A 6 -9.85 -19.97 -6.22
C ASP A 6 -10.09 -18.54 -5.70
N MET A 7 -11.06 -17.80 -6.24
CA MET A 7 -11.30 -16.41 -5.84
C MET A 7 -12.07 -16.34 -4.51
N PRO A 8 -11.56 -15.65 -3.47
CA PRO A 8 -12.29 -15.47 -2.23
C PRO A 8 -13.52 -14.56 -2.45
N ALA A 9 -14.65 -14.91 -1.84
CA ALA A 9 -15.82 -14.03 -1.84
C ALA A 9 -15.55 -12.78 -0.97
N GLU A 10 -15.96 -11.61 -1.44
CA GLU A 10 -15.81 -10.35 -0.69
C GLU A 10 -16.92 -10.22 0.36
N ALA A 11 -16.54 -10.11 1.63
CA ALA A 11 -17.45 -9.78 2.72
C ALA A 11 -17.63 -8.25 2.82
N PRO A 12 -18.82 -7.75 3.20
CA PRO A 12 -19.00 -6.33 3.48
C PRO A 12 -18.12 -5.92 4.67
N VAL A 13 -17.24 -4.95 4.43
CA VAL A 13 -16.31 -4.42 5.45
C VAL A 13 -17.06 -3.42 6.33
N ASP A 14 -17.24 -3.73 7.62
CA ASP A 14 -17.69 -2.77 8.63
C ASP A 14 -16.50 -2.21 9.43
N THR A 15 -16.68 -1.04 10.06
CA THR A 15 -15.62 -0.34 10.81
C THR A 15 -15.12 -1.09 12.05
N VAL A 16 -15.85 -2.12 12.52
CA VAL A 16 -15.48 -2.93 13.69
C VAL A 16 -14.49 -4.04 13.30
N THR A 17 -14.55 -4.51 12.06
CA THR A 17 -13.64 -5.52 11.51
C THR A 17 -12.23 -4.96 11.23
N TYR A 18 -12.06 -3.63 11.22
CA TYR A 18 -10.79 -2.94 10.93
C TYR A 18 -9.63 -3.32 11.86
N HIS A 19 -9.87 -3.81 13.08
CA HIS A 19 -8.79 -4.20 14.00
C HIS A 19 -8.45 -5.69 13.96
N GLN A 20 -9.23 -6.50 13.23
CA GLN A 20 -8.97 -7.93 13.14
C GLN A 20 -7.82 -8.19 12.17
N GLY A 21 -6.68 -8.56 12.72
CA GLY A 21 -5.51 -8.98 11.95
C GLY A 21 -4.28 -8.08 12.11
N TRP A 22 -4.32 -7.07 12.97
CA TRP A 22 -3.16 -6.19 13.23
C TRP A 22 -1.89 -6.98 13.57
N ASP A 23 -2.01 -8.00 14.43
CA ASP A 23 -0.91 -8.88 14.84
C ASP A 23 -0.50 -9.89 13.75
N GLY A 24 -1.31 -10.05 12.71
CA GLY A 24 -1.05 -10.95 11.58
C GLY A 24 -0.01 -10.43 10.58
N PHE A 25 0.50 -9.21 10.78
CA PHE A 25 1.46 -8.53 9.92
C PHE A 25 2.64 -7.98 10.74
N PRO A 26 3.50 -8.85 11.29
CA PRO A 26 4.68 -8.43 12.03
C PRO A 26 5.73 -7.71 11.16
N GLU A 27 5.68 -7.86 9.84
CA GLU A 27 6.57 -7.20 8.87
C GLU A 27 6.26 -5.69 8.72
N LEU A 28 5.07 -5.27 9.17
CA LEU A 28 4.60 -3.88 9.11
C LEU A 28 4.53 -3.30 10.52
N SER A 29 5.11 -2.13 10.70
CA SER A 29 4.91 -1.33 11.90
C SER A 29 3.48 -0.81 11.98
N ASP A 30 3.04 -0.48 13.20
CA ASP A 30 1.74 0.16 13.45
C ASP A 30 1.55 1.43 12.63
N ARG A 31 2.62 2.23 12.53
CA ARG A 31 2.64 3.48 11.76
C ARG A 31 2.42 3.23 10.27
N GLU A 32 3.08 2.21 9.71
CA GLU A 32 2.88 1.82 8.31
C GLU A 32 1.45 1.32 8.07
N LYS A 33 0.89 0.48 8.97
CA LYS A 33 -0.49 0.01 8.86
C LYS A 33 -1.48 1.16 8.79
N VAL A 34 -1.31 2.18 9.65
CA VAL A 34 -2.16 3.38 9.60
C VAL A 34 -1.97 4.18 8.32
N ALA A 35 -0.73 4.34 7.83
CA ALA A 35 -0.51 4.97 6.53
C ALA A 35 -1.25 4.22 5.40
N LEU A 36 -1.26 2.88 5.43
CA LEU A 36 -1.97 2.07 4.44
C LEU A 36 -3.50 2.22 4.53
N TYR A 37 -4.06 2.34 5.73
CA TYR A 37 -5.48 2.68 5.92
C TYR A 37 -5.84 4.00 5.26
N ALA A 38 -5.04 5.04 5.51
CA ALA A 38 -5.27 6.35 4.91
C ALA A 38 -5.19 6.31 3.37
N VAL A 39 -4.24 5.55 2.80
CA VAL A 39 -4.21 5.31 1.34
C VAL A 39 -5.48 4.60 0.86
N ALA A 40 -5.94 3.57 1.57
CA ALA A 40 -7.12 2.82 1.19
C ALA A 40 -8.40 3.67 1.19
N ASP A 41 -8.56 4.54 2.21
CA ASP A 41 -9.67 5.49 2.28
C ASP A 41 -9.67 6.46 1.09
N ILE A 42 -8.48 6.93 0.66
CA ILE A 42 -8.31 7.77 -0.53
C ILE A 42 -8.70 7.00 -1.79
N CYS A 43 -8.13 5.81 -2.02
CA CYS A 43 -8.39 4.98 -3.19
C CYS A 43 -9.87 4.61 -3.33
N ARG A 44 -10.55 4.32 -2.21
CA ARG A 44 -11.97 3.97 -2.20
C ARG A 44 -12.91 5.17 -2.13
N GLN A 45 -12.37 6.39 -2.09
CA GLN A 45 -13.14 7.63 -1.90
C GLN A 45 -14.07 7.58 -0.68
N THR A 46 -13.67 6.83 0.35
CA THR A 46 -14.44 6.69 1.59
C THR A 46 -14.04 7.84 2.51
N LEU A 47 -14.54 9.03 2.20
CA LEU A 47 -14.30 10.25 2.99
C LEU A 47 -15.46 10.47 4.00
N GLY A 48 -15.14 10.85 5.24
CA GLY A 48 -16.11 11.04 6.33
C GLY A 48 -15.73 10.28 7.61
N MET A 49 -16.73 9.81 8.38
CA MET A 49 -16.53 9.14 9.69
C MET A 49 -15.45 8.02 9.72
N PRO A 50 -15.28 7.16 8.70
CA PRO A 50 -14.19 6.19 8.67
C PRO A 50 -12.79 6.84 8.65
N CYS A 51 -12.63 7.86 7.81
CA CYS A 51 -11.39 8.65 7.68
C CYS A 51 -11.08 9.42 8.98
N GLU A 52 -12.10 9.95 9.66
CA GLU A 52 -11.94 10.62 10.97
C GLU A 52 -11.52 9.66 12.08
N SER A 53 -12.11 8.46 12.12
CA SER A 53 -11.76 7.39 13.06
C SER A 53 -10.31 6.92 12.85
N GLN A 54 -9.91 6.72 11.60
CA GLN A 54 -8.54 6.35 11.24
C GLN A 54 -7.53 7.49 11.49
N GLY A 55 -7.92 8.75 11.29
CA GLY A 55 -7.10 9.90 11.65
C GLY A 55 -6.80 9.94 13.15
N THR A 56 -7.80 9.65 13.98
CA THR A 56 -7.63 9.55 15.44
C THR A 56 -6.71 8.39 15.84
N MET A 57 -6.84 7.24 15.15
CA MET A 57 -5.93 6.10 15.29
C MET A 57 -4.49 6.45 14.86
N GLY A 58 -4.32 7.19 13.78
CA GLY A 58 -3.03 7.67 13.30
C GLY A 58 -2.27 8.47 14.33
N LEU A 59 -2.94 9.40 15.01
CA LEU A 59 -2.33 10.17 16.10
C LEU A 59 -1.86 9.28 17.25
N THR A 60 -2.61 8.21 17.55
CA THR A 60 -2.26 7.26 18.61
C THR A 60 -1.04 6.40 18.24
N HIS A 61 -0.83 6.11 16.95
CA HIS A 61 0.30 5.34 16.43
C HIS A 61 1.39 6.22 15.78
N GLY A 62 1.40 7.52 16.07
CA GLY A 62 2.46 8.46 15.71
C GLY A 62 2.42 9.04 14.29
N VAL A 63 1.39 8.73 13.48
CA VAL A 63 1.13 9.40 12.20
C VAL A 63 0.55 10.79 12.49
N SER A 64 1.35 11.84 12.26
CA SER A 64 0.91 13.22 12.48
C SER A 64 -0.08 13.67 11.40
N GLY A 65 -0.85 14.72 11.70
CA GLY A 65 -1.69 15.39 10.70
C GLY A 65 -0.86 15.85 9.47
N ASP A 66 0.37 16.31 9.68
CA ASP A 66 1.29 16.68 8.60
C ASP A 66 1.67 15.46 7.73
N ALA A 67 1.87 14.28 8.33
CA ALA A 67 2.14 13.05 7.59
C ALA A 67 0.92 12.60 6.76
N LEU A 68 -0.30 12.77 7.28
CA LEU A 68 -1.53 12.49 6.53
C LEU A 68 -1.70 13.47 5.36
N CYS A 69 -1.45 14.77 5.58
CA CYS A 69 -1.44 15.77 4.52
C CYS A 69 -0.40 15.45 3.43
N GLU A 70 0.82 15.09 3.84
CA GLU A 70 1.88 14.68 2.93
C GLU A 70 1.48 13.45 2.10
N LEU A 71 0.83 12.46 2.73
CA LEU A 71 0.33 11.25 2.08
C LEU A 71 -0.75 11.56 1.03
N LEU A 72 -1.72 12.42 1.36
CA LEU A 72 -2.77 12.88 0.44
C LEU A 72 -2.17 13.57 -0.80
N LEU A 73 -1.22 14.48 -0.57
CA LEU A 73 -0.54 15.18 -1.66
C LEU A 73 0.30 14.23 -2.51
N PHE A 74 0.90 13.21 -1.91
CA PHE A 74 1.71 12.21 -2.61
C PHE A 74 0.85 11.29 -3.48
N GLN A 75 -0.25 10.78 -2.94
CA GLN A 75 -1.15 9.88 -3.67
C GLN A 75 -1.90 10.59 -4.80
N GLY A 76 -2.23 11.87 -4.63
CA GLY A 76 -2.85 12.68 -5.68
C GLY A 76 -1.90 13.14 -6.79
N ASP A 77 -0.61 12.75 -6.74
CA ASP A 77 0.45 13.21 -7.64
C ASP A 77 0.52 14.75 -7.78
N TYR A 78 0.17 15.45 -6.70
CA TYR A 78 0.20 16.91 -6.68
C TYR A 78 1.61 17.43 -6.40
N THR A 79 2.59 17.01 -7.20
CA THR A 79 4.02 17.31 -7.02
C THR A 79 4.33 18.80 -6.96
N GLU A 80 3.64 19.63 -7.76
CA GLU A 80 3.72 21.10 -7.69
C GLU A 80 3.18 21.64 -6.36
N LEU A 81 2.04 21.13 -5.89
CA LEU A 81 1.43 21.52 -4.62
C LEU A 81 2.25 21.03 -3.42
N GLN A 82 2.83 19.83 -3.49
CA GLN A 82 3.80 19.34 -2.51
C GLN A 82 4.96 20.29 -2.38
N ARG A 83 5.56 20.74 -3.49
CA ARG A 83 6.68 21.66 -3.47
C ARG A 83 6.31 23.03 -2.90
N HIS A 84 5.05 23.44 -3.07
CA HIS A 84 4.54 24.72 -2.58
C HIS A 84 4.14 24.69 -1.10
N LEU A 85 3.52 23.61 -0.64
CA LEU A 85 3.02 23.45 0.72
C LEU A 85 4.07 22.89 1.67
N HIS A 86 5.02 22.10 1.18
CA HIS A 86 6.02 21.42 1.99
C HIS A 86 7.31 22.22 2.07
N THR A 87 7.34 23.23 2.95
CA THR A 87 8.56 23.98 3.31
C THR A 87 9.30 23.38 4.51
N GLY A 88 8.79 22.26 5.06
CA GLY A 88 9.31 21.57 6.25
C GLY A 88 10.00 20.22 5.97
N THR A 89 10.44 19.55 7.03
CA THR A 89 11.02 18.19 6.97
C THR A 89 9.98 17.18 6.50
N ARG A 90 10.38 16.26 5.62
CA ARG A 90 9.56 15.13 5.17
C ARG A 90 9.14 14.27 6.37
N GLN A 91 7.84 14.02 6.51
CA GLN A 91 7.24 13.29 7.63
C GLN A 91 7.02 11.81 7.31
N LEU A 92 6.85 11.47 6.02
CA LEU A 92 6.84 10.08 5.58
C LEU A 92 8.25 9.61 5.21
N THR A 93 8.59 8.44 5.71
CA THR A 93 9.75 7.67 5.27
C THR A 93 9.59 7.26 3.80
N ASP A 94 10.71 6.99 3.13
CA ASP A 94 10.66 6.43 1.77
C ASP A 94 9.91 5.09 1.72
N ARG A 95 9.98 4.32 2.82
CA ARG A 95 9.31 3.03 2.96
C ARG A 95 7.80 3.17 3.01
N GLU A 96 7.28 4.08 3.84
CA GLU A 96 5.83 4.37 3.91
C GLU A 96 5.28 4.84 2.56
N ARG A 97 6.04 5.67 1.83
CA ARG A 97 5.63 6.12 0.48
C ARG A 97 5.60 4.98 -0.52
N ALA A 98 6.63 4.13 -0.55
CA ALA A 98 6.67 2.97 -1.43
C ALA A 98 5.51 1.99 -1.13
N PHE A 99 5.23 1.76 0.15
CA PHE A 99 4.12 0.90 0.57
C PHE A 99 2.75 1.49 0.25
N GLY A 100 2.60 2.81 0.37
CA GLY A 100 1.42 3.52 -0.09
C GLY A 100 1.20 3.37 -1.59
N SER A 101 2.23 3.55 -2.42
CA SER A 101 2.16 3.34 -3.86
C SER A 101 1.75 1.91 -4.22
N LEU A 102 2.37 0.90 -3.60
CA LEU A 102 2.01 -0.51 -3.80
C LEU A 102 0.54 -0.78 -3.45
N THR A 103 0.06 -0.20 -2.34
CA THR A 103 -1.35 -0.34 -1.92
C THR A 103 -2.29 0.29 -2.95
N SER A 104 -1.95 1.47 -3.47
CA SER A 104 -2.73 2.15 -4.51
C SER A 104 -2.79 1.33 -5.81
N ASP A 105 -1.66 0.80 -6.26
CA ASP A 105 -1.60 -0.07 -7.44
C ASP A 105 -2.50 -1.30 -7.27
N VAL A 106 -2.46 -1.94 -6.10
CA VAL A 106 -3.28 -3.11 -5.78
C VAL A 106 -4.76 -2.75 -5.79
N LEU A 107 -5.17 -1.71 -5.05
CA LEU A 107 -6.58 -1.34 -4.90
C LEU A 107 -7.19 -0.79 -6.21
N HIS A 108 -6.39 -0.17 -7.07
CA HIS A 108 -6.82 0.25 -8.40
C HIS A 108 -6.65 -0.83 -9.48
N GLY A 109 -6.00 -1.96 -9.17
CA GLY A 109 -5.73 -3.03 -10.12
C GLY A 109 -4.68 -2.68 -11.19
N VAL A 110 -3.82 -1.68 -10.94
CA VAL A 110 -2.75 -1.25 -11.84
C VAL A 110 -1.52 -2.15 -11.63
N LEU A 111 -1.62 -3.42 -12.05
CA LEU A 111 -0.62 -4.46 -11.77
C LEU A 111 0.34 -4.72 -12.94
N ASN A 112 0.85 -3.64 -13.56
CA ASN A 112 1.71 -3.67 -14.75
C ASN A 112 3.12 -3.11 -14.45
N ASP A 113 3.77 -2.47 -15.43
CA ASP A 113 5.12 -1.89 -15.29
C ASP A 113 5.23 -0.87 -14.15
N THR A 114 4.17 -0.11 -13.87
CA THR A 114 4.14 0.83 -12.73
C THR A 114 4.25 0.09 -11.40
N PHE A 115 3.48 -0.99 -11.23
CA PHE A 115 3.57 -1.86 -10.05
C PHE A 115 4.95 -2.49 -9.93
N ALA A 116 5.53 -2.97 -11.05
CA ALA A 116 6.89 -3.52 -11.05
C ALA A 116 7.93 -2.47 -10.63
N ALA A 117 7.78 -1.22 -11.06
CA ALA A 117 8.64 -0.11 -10.65
C ALA A 117 8.50 0.19 -9.15
N HIS A 118 7.28 0.20 -8.60
CA HIS A 118 7.06 0.42 -7.17
C HIS A 118 7.58 -0.74 -6.30
N VAL A 119 7.44 -2.01 -6.75
CA VAL A 119 8.06 -3.17 -6.08
C VAL A 119 9.57 -3.02 -6.08
N SER A 120 10.17 -2.72 -7.23
CA SER A 120 11.63 -2.52 -7.35
C SER A 120 12.12 -1.37 -6.47
N LYS A 121 11.36 -0.28 -6.41
CA LYS A 121 11.66 0.87 -5.54
C LYS A 121 11.63 0.48 -4.07
N ALA A 122 10.63 -0.29 -3.63
CA ALA A 122 10.52 -0.76 -2.25
C ALA A 122 11.71 -1.65 -1.87
N LEU A 123 12.13 -2.57 -2.75
CA LEU A 123 13.30 -3.40 -2.53
C LEU A 123 14.60 -2.58 -2.48
N ALA A 124 14.75 -1.59 -3.38
CA ALA A 124 15.94 -0.73 -3.44
C ALA A 124 16.16 0.13 -2.18
N ILE A 125 15.08 0.44 -1.44
CA ILE A 125 15.15 1.16 -0.16
C ILE A 125 15.21 0.21 1.06
N GLY A 126 15.42 -1.09 0.82
CA GLY A 126 15.68 -2.10 1.84
C GLY A 126 14.46 -2.88 2.33
N ALA A 127 13.30 -2.79 1.68
CA ALA A 127 12.19 -3.69 1.98
C ALA A 127 12.50 -5.12 1.53
N THR A 128 12.05 -6.09 2.30
CA THR A 128 12.18 -7.51 1.95
C THR A 128 11.03 -7.96 1.06
N PRO A 129 11.18 -9.06 0.30
CA PRO A 129 10.05 -9.70 -0.38
C PRO A 129 8.89 -10.06 0.56
N ALA A 130 9.17 -10.37 1.83
CA ALA A 130 8.15 -10.64 2.83
C ALA A 130 7.36 -9.38 3.19
N ASP A 131 8.02 -8.23 3.30
CA ASP A 131 7.38 -6.95 3.55
C ASP A 131 6.43 -6.58 2.42
N VAL A 132 6.86 -6.74 1.16
CA VAL A 132 6.02 -6.49 -0.03
C VAL A 132 4.78 -7.38 0.00
N ARG A 133 4.94 -8.68 0.28
CA ARG A 133 3.80 -9.60 0.44
C ARG A 133 2.92 -9.23 1.62
N ALA A 134 3.48 -8.69 2.71
CA ALA A 134 2.71 -8.24 3.86
C ALA A 134 1.84 -7.03 3.51
N VAL A 135 2.37 -6.03 2.80
CA VAL A 135 1.59 -4.87 2.30
C VAL A 135 0.39 -5.34 1.46
N ILE A 136 0.62 -6.24 0.51
CA ILE A 136 -0.44 -6.72 -0.39
C ILE A 136 -1.47 -7.58 0.35
N ARG A 137 -1.02 -8.48 1.24
CA ARG A 137 -1.94 -9.25 2.11
C ARG A 137 -2.75 -8.30 3.01
N PHE A 138 -2.15 -7.22 3.52
CA PHE A 138 -2.83 -6.22 4.32
C PHE A 138 -3.91 -5.49 3.51
N SER A 139 -3.68 -5.24 2.22
CA SER A 139 -4.69 -4.66 1.32
C SER A 139 -5.98 -5.49 1.20
N ALA A 140 -5.96 -6.78 1.56
CA ALA A 140 -7.15 -7.64 1.53
C ALA A 140 -8.26 -7.13 2.47
N GLN A 141 -7.91 -6.34 3.50
CA GLN A 141 -8.90 -5.70 4.36
C GLN A 141 -9.78 -4.68 3.61
N PHE A 142 -9.32 -4.19 2.45
CA PHE A 142 -10.03 -3.19 1.66
C PHE A 142 -10.57 -3.73 0.34
N GLY A 143 -10.11 -4.91 -0.08
CA GLY A 143 -10.54 -5.60 -1.29
C GLY A 143 -9.80 -6.93 -1.46
N THR A 144 -10.44 -8.03 -1.07
CA THR A 144 -9.81 -9.37 -1.10
C THR A 144 -9.43 -9.79 -2.51
N THR A 145 -10.26 -9.48 -3.52
CA THR A 145 -9.98 -9.82 -4.92
C THR A 145 -8.77 -9.06 -5.44
N ALA A 146 -8.71 -7.76 -5.14
CA ALA A 146 -7.59 -6.90 -5.50
C ALA A 146 -6.26 -7.42 -4.90
N ALA A 147 -6.25 -7.71 -3.59
CA ALA A 147 -5.10 -8.27 -2.90
C ALA A 147 -4.66 -9.64 -3.47
N TRP A 148 -5.60 -10.52 -3.83
CA TRP A 148 -5.29 -11.78 -4.47
C TRP A 148 -4.58 -11.59 -5.83
N HIS A 149 -5.10 -10.70 -6.67
CA HIS A 149 -4.44 -10.36 -7.94
C HIS A 149 -3.06 -9.74 -7.72
N GLY A 150 -2.94 -8.84 -6.75
CA GLY A 150 -1.68 -8.21 -6.35
C GLY A 150 -0.63 -9.23 -5.91
N LEU A 151 -1.00 -10.22 -5.10
CA LEU A 151 -0.07 -11.23 -4.61
C LEU A 151 0.48 -12.05 -5.77
N ARG A 152 -0.38 -12.49 -6.68
CA ARG A 152 0.05 -13.21 -7.87
C ARG A 152 0.95 -12.37 -8.76
N ALA A 153 0.69 -11.07 -8.89
CA ALA A 153 1.55 -10.17 -9.64
C ALA A 153 2.93 -10.05 -8.97
N ALA A 154 2.96 -9.87 -7.65
CA ALA A 154 4.19 -9.78 -6.88
C ALA A 154 5.01 -11.08 -6.92
N ASP A 155 4.39 -12.25 -6.75
CA ASP A 155 5.10 -13.54 -6.80
C ASP A 155 5.80 -13.76 -8.15
N ARG A 156 5.21 -13.30 -9.26
CA ARG A 156 5.89 -13.36 -10.57
C ARG A 156 7.14 -12.49 -10.64
N LEU A 157 7.15 -11.35 -9.93
CA LEU A 157 8.28 -10.42 -9.88
C LEU A 157 9.35 -10.89 -8.88
N LEU A 158 8.92 -11.43 -7.75
CA LEU A 158 9.79 -11.82 -6.62
C LEU A 158 10.36 -13.23 -6.78
N ASP A 159 9.60 -14.14 -7.38
CA ASP A 159 9.99 -15.52 -7.63
C ASP A 159 10.40 -15.76 -9.10
N GLY A 160 10.53 -14.67 -9.88
CA GLY A 160 11.13 -14.68 -11.20
C GLY A 160 12.54 -15.31 -11.13
N PRO A 161 13.00 -16.00 -12.19
CA PRO A 161 14.19 -16.82 -12.12
C PRO A 161 15.38 -15.97 -11.69
N ALA A 162 16.07 -16.39 -10.62
CA ALA A 162 17.45 -16.00 -10.41
C ALA A 162 18.23 -16.33 -11.70
N GLY A 163 18.52 -15.30 -12.50
CA GLY A 163 19.19 -15.43 -13.79
C GLY A 163 18.25 -15.49 -15.00
N LEU A 164 17.79 -14.32 -15.45
CA LEU A 164 17.85 -14.01 -16.87
C LEU A 164 18.28 -12.55 -17.01
N ALA A 165 19.25 -12.32 -17.89
CA ALA A 165 19.95 -11.06 -18.08
C ALA A 165 19.00 -9.86 -18.24
N ASP A 166 19.49 -8.72 -17.75
CA ASP A 166 18.94 -7.38 -17.99
C ASP A 166 18.64 -7.17 -19.49
N PRO A 167 17.37 -6.96 -19.89
CA PRO A 167 17.02 -6.71 -21.28
C PRO A 167 17.42 -5.30 -21.77
N PHE A 168 18.03 -4.46 -20.92
CA PHE A 168 18.55 -3.13 -21.28
C PHE A 168 20.08 -3.07 -21.40
N VAL A 169 20.78 -4.20 -21.39
CA VAL A 169 22.19 -4.28 -21.83
C VAL A 169 22.30 -5.13 -23.09
N ALA A 170 22.13 -4.48 -24.24
CA ALA A 170 22.78 -4.78 -25.52
C ALA A 170 22.74 -3.54 -26.43
#